data_AF-A0A1G6NT40-F1
#
_entry.id   AF-A0A1G6NT40-F1
#
_cell.length_a   1.000
_cell.length_b   1.000
_cell.length_c   1.000
_cell.angle_alpha   90.00
_cell.angle_beta   90.00
_cell.angle_gamma   90.00
#
_symmetry.space_group_name_H-M   'P 1'
#
loop_
_entity.id
_entity.type
_entity.pdbx_description
1 polymer ?
#
loop_
_entity_poly.entity_id
_entity_poly.type
_entity_poly.pdbx_seq_one_letter_code
_entity_poly.pdbx_strand_id
1 'polypeptide(L)'
;MKNIVKKSFVDSIKFIKSGEFIFMILISLIAVFLSMFGYIFDLQVIVSGELGRGINNSVWVGLKMSIITILFIYPLGFLFLKNNMMRSNGKIKNDKTYENKNYIIYKHFSNFIILSLITLIIFVLGGIMQVIRGENPLNLIELLTPWLIIILPLMYFTATLSILFQVVPFLKRIFGLIAFIFLYFSQILIPIYLNTNGKWALDILGISKISIIQIIV
;
A
#
# COMPACT_ATOMS: atom_id res chain seq x y z
N MET A 1 -11.71 -14.26 25.79
CA MET A 1 -10.58 -13.67 25.00
C MET A 1 -10.22 -14.51 23.76
N LYS A 2 -9.92 -15.82 23.88
CA LYS A 2 -9.56 -16.70 22.74
C LYS A 2 -10.52 -16.64 21.52
N ASN A 3 -11.83 -16.59 21.75
CA ASN A 3 -12.82 -16.57 20.66
C ASN A 3 -12.82 -15.26 19.84
N ILE A 4 -12.42 -14.13 20.43
CA ILE A 4 -12.38 -12.82 19.76
C ILE A 4 -11.16 -12.75 18.84
N VAL A 5 -10.00 -13.17 19.34
CA VAL A 5 -8.75 -13.27 18.55
C VAL A 5 -8.94 -14.25 17.40
N LYS A 6 -9.50 -15.44 17.67
CA LYS A 6 -9.77 -16.43 16.61
C LYS A 6 -10.68 -15.86 15.52
N LYS A 7 -11.72 -15.11 15.91
CA LYS A 7 -12.65 -14.48 14.96
C LYS A 7 -11.98 -13.42 14.08
N SER A 8 -11.14 -12.56 14.65
CA SER A 8 -10.44 -11.53 13.85
C SER A 8 -9.50 -12.16 12.82
N PHE A 9 -8.73 -13.18 13.22
CA PHE A 9 -7.84 -13.93 12.33
C PHE A 9 -8.60 -14.69 11.24
N VAL A 10 -9.73 -15.33 11.56
CA VAL A 10 -10.54 -16.05 10.57
C VAL A 10 -11.09 -15.10 9.50
N ASP A 11 -11.61 -13.94 9.88
CA ASP A 11 -12.09 -12.93 8.91
C ASP A 11 -10.94 -12.46 7.99
N SER A 12 -9.73 -12.40 8.54
CA SER A 12 -8.49 -12.05 7.87
C SER A 12 -7.98 -13.18 6.93
N ILE A 13 -8.15 -14.45 7.28
CA ILE A 13 -7.83 -15.58 6.39
C ILE A 13 -8.84 -15.68 5.24
N LYS A 14 -10.12 -15.39 5.49
CA LYS A 14 -11.13 -15.32 4.43
C LYS A 14 -10.78 -14.29 3.37
N PHE A 15 -10.14 -13.19 3.77
CA PHE A 15 -9.63 -12.19 2.85
C PHE A 15 -8.57 -12.75 1.89
N ILE A 16 -7.60 -13.55 2.37
CA ILE A 16 -6.61 -14.20 1.49
C ILE A 16 -7.27 -15.11 0.44
N LYS A 17 -8.47 -15.62 0.72
CA LYS A 17 -9.24 -16.49 -0.18
C LYS A 17 -10.25 -15.75 -1.05
N SER A 18 -10.35 -14.42 -0.97
CA SER A 18 -11.33 -13.66 -1.75
C SER A 18 -10.83 -13.39 -3.18
N GLY A 19 -11.74 -13.33 -4.15
CA GLY A 19 -11.39 -12.95 -5.54
C GLY A 19 -10.81 -11.54 -5.63
N GLU A 20 -11.18 -10.69 -4.69
CA GLU A 20 -10.66 -9.35 -4.44
C GLU A 20 -9.15 -9.34 -4.14
N PHE A 21 -8.70 -10.21 -3.23
CA PHE A 21 -7.29 -10.37 -2.91
C PHE A 21 -6.50 -10.89 -4.12
N ILE A 22 -7.07 -11.86 -4.84
CA ILE A 22 -6.48 -12.38 -6.08
C ILE A 22 -6.33 -11.26 -7.11
N PHE A 23 -7.37 -10.45 -7.32
CA PHE A 23 -7.33 -9.31 -8.23
C PHE A 23 -6.23 -8.31 -7.86
N MET A 24 -6.10 -7.98 -6.57
CA MET A 24 -5.07 -7.08 -6.05
C MET A 24 -3.65 -7.62 -6.26
N ILE A 25 -3.44 -8.92 -6.06
CA ILE A 25 -2.15 -9.57 -6.33
C ILE A 25 -1.87 -9.63 -7.83
N LEU A 26 -2.85 -9.97 -8.65
CA LEU A 26 -2.67 -10.04 -10.11
C LEU A 26 -2.33 -8.67 -10.70
N ILE A 27 -3.05 -7.62 -10.32
CA ILE A 27 -2.77 -6.28 -10.84
C ILE A 27 -1.42 -5.75 -10.36
N SER A 28 -1.03 -6.04 -9.11
CA SER A 28 0.30 -5.67 -8.61
C SER A 28 1.42 -6.48 -9.27
N LEU A 29 1.22 -7.77 -9.54
CA LEU A 29 2.16 -8.59 -10.32
C LEU A 29 2.37 -8.03 -11.73
N ILE A 30 1.29 -7.70 -12.42
CA ILE A 30 1.35 -7.07 -13.74
C ILE A 30 2.08 -5.73 -13.66
N ALA A 31 1.78 -4.90 -12.65
CA ALA A 31 2.46 -3.62 -12.46
C ALA A 31 3.96 -3.80 -12.18
N VAL A 32 4.35 -4.76 -11.34
CA VAL A 32 5.76 -5.10 -11.07
C VAL A 32 6.46 -5.50 -12.36
N PHE A 33 5.87 -6.43 -13.11
CA PHE A 33 6.41 -6.87 -14.39
C PHE A 33 6.58 -5.70 -15.37
N LEU A 34 5.52 -4.94 -15.65
CA LEU A 34 5.57 -3.81 -16.57
C LEU A 34 6.55 -2.72 -16.13
N SER A 35 6.70 -2.49 -14.81
CA SER A 35 7.65 -1.52 -14.26
C SER A 35 9.10 -1.91 -14.43
N MET A 36 9.37 -3.21 -14.47
CA MET A 36 10.69 -3.73 -14.78
C MET A 36 10.96 -3.44 -16.24
N PHE A 37 10.12 -3.86 -17.18
CA PHE A 37 10.39 -3.61 -18.60
C PHE A 37 10.36 -2.14 -19.05
N GLY A 38 10.14 -1.19 -18.14
CA GLY A 38 10.18 0.24 -18.43
C GLY A 38 8.91 0.74 -19.12
N TYR A 39 7.86 -0.08 -19.18
CA TYR A 39 6.60 0.29 -19.81
C TYR A 39 5.78 1.25 -18.94
N ILE A 40 5.92 1.16 -17.61
CA ILE A 40 5.19 1.99 -16.65
C ILE A 40 6.13 2.32 -15.48
N PHE A 41 5.99 3.51 -14.88
CA PHE A 41 6.80 3.91 -13.70
C PHE A 41 8.32 3.83 -13.96
N ASP A 42 8.74 4.09 -15.19
CA ASP A 42 10.15 4.30 -15.48
C ASP A 42 10.54 5.67 -14.90
N LEU A 43 11.06 5.63 -13.68
CA LEU A 43 11.57 6.80 -12.98
C LEU A 43 12.80 7.27 -13.77
N GLN A 44 12.58 8.20 -14.68
CA GLN A 44 13.63 8.84 -15.47
C GLN A 44 14.47 9.70 -14.53
N VAL A 45 15.78 9.58 -14.66
CA VAL A 45 16.75 10.41 -13.94
C VAL A 45 17.29 11.40 -14.94
N ILE A 46 17.25 12.69 -14.60
CA ILE A 46 17.94 13.70 -15.40
C ILE A 46 19.41 13.63 -15.02
N VAL A 47 20.25 13.15 -15.93
CA VAL A 47 21.71 13.16 -15.78
C VAL A 47 22.23 14.19 -16.77
N SER A 48 22.88 15.24 -16.27
CA SER A 48 23.48 16.30 -17.12
C SER A 48 22.52 16.99 -18.10
N GLY A 49 21.23 17.08 -17.77
CA GLY A 49 20.22 17.72 -18.61
C GLY A 49 19.54 16.81 -19.63
N GLU A 50 19.92 15.53 -19.72
CA GLU A 50 19.29 14.52 -20.57
C GLU A 50 18.48 13.52 -19.74
N LEU A 51 17.37 13.03 -20.32
CA LEU A 51 16.53 12.00 -19.71
C LEU A 51 17.21 10.64 -19.83
N GLY A 52 17.79 10.16 -18.74
CA GLY A 52 18.39 8.83 -18.63
C GLY A 52 17.48 7.84 -17.90
N ARG A 53 17.64 6.56 -18.21
CA ARG A 53 16.99 5.47 -17.46
C ARG A 53 17.86 5.06 -16.27
N GLY A 54 17.30 5.05 -15.07
CA GLY A 54 18.00 4.56 -13.88
C GLY A 54 18.28 3.06 -13.94
N ILE A 55 19.50 2.65 -13.58
CA ILE A 55 19.88 1.24 -13.41
C ILE A 55 19.02 0.62 -12.32
N ASN A 56 18.50 -0.59 -12.50
CA ASN A 56 17.73 -1.28 -11.46
C ASN A 56 18.64 -1.87 -10.38
N ASN A 57 19.31 -1.00 -9.62
CA ASN A 57 19.90 -1.37 -8.35
C ASN A 57 18.79 -1.62 -7.30
N SER A 58 19.18 -2.16 -6.13
CA SER A 58 18.20 -2.58 -5.13
C SER A 58 17.42 -1.42 -4.52
N VAL A 59 18.03 -0.26 -4.35
CA VAL A 59 17.33 0.97 -3.92
C VAL A 59 16.25 1.36 -4.94
N TRP A 60 16.59 1.35 -6.23
CA TRP A 60 15.68 1.77 -7.30
C TRP A 60 14.51 0.83 -7.47
N VAL A 61 14.76 -0.48 -7.40
CA VAL A 61 13.71 -1.49 -7.37
C VAL A 61 12.81 -1.33 -6.15
N GLY A 62 13.37 -1.14 -4.96
CA GLY A 62 12.58 -0.92 -3.74
C GLY A 62 11.67 0.31 -3.81
N LEU A 63 12.15 1.40 -4.43
CA LEU A 63 11.33 2.59 -4.67
C LEU A 63 10.22 2.33 -5.69
N LYS A 64 10.49 1.63 -6.80
CA LYS A 64 9.45 1.20 -7.76
C LYS A 64 8.37 0.36 -7.08
N MET A 65 8.77 -0.61 -6.25
CA MET A 65 7.83 -1.43 -5.48
C MET A 65 7.00 -0.61 -4.50
N SER A 66 7.59 0.45 -3.92
CA SER A 66 6.88 1.39 -3.05
C SER A 66 5.79 2.15 -3.80
N ILE A 67 6.10 2.67 -4.99
CA ILE A 67 5.12 3.38 -5.85
C ILE A 67 3.97 2.45 -6.22
N ILE A 68 4.27 1.22 -6.68
CA ILE A 68 3.25 0.23 -7.02
C ILE A 68 2.36 -0.06 -5.80
N THR A 69 2.97 -0.18 -4.62
CA THR A 69 2.24 -0.41 -3.38
C THR A 69 1.31 0.76 -3.03
N ILE A 70 1.79 2.00 -3.15
CA ILE A 70 1.00 3.21 -2.90
C ILE A 70 -0.16 3.33 -3.91
N LEU A 71 0.07 2.99 -5.17
CA LEU A 71 -0.93 3.17 -6.23
C LEU A 71 -2.01 2.08 -6.23
N PHE A 72 -1.64 0.84 -5.90
CA PHE A 72 -2.55 -0.29 -5.99
C PHE A 72 -2.96 -0.82 -4.62
N ILE A 73 -2.00 -1.14 -3.75
CA ILE A 73 -2.30 -1.84 -2.49
C ILE A 73 -2.89 -0.91 -1.43
N TYR A 74 -2.43 0.34 -1.33
CA TYR A 74 -2.99 1.30 -0.38
C TYR A 74 -4.50 1.53 -0.60
N PRO A 75 -4.98 1.91 -1.81
CA PRO A 75 -6.41 2.11 -2.03
C PRO A 75 -7.20 0.80 -2.02
N LEU A 76 -6.74 -0.25 -2.71
CA LEU A 76 -7.47 -1.52 -2.77
C LEU A 76 -7.52 -2.19 -1.40
N GLY A 77 -6.40 -2.21 -0.68
CA GLY A 77 -6.30 -2.74 0.67
C GLY A 77 -7.28 -2.06 1.63
N PHE A 78 -7.37 -0.73 1.59
CA PHE A 78 -8.37 0.00 2.40
C PHE A 78 -9.80 -0.44 2.07
N LEU A 79 -10.16 -0.47 0.79
CA LEU A 79 -11.51 -0.82 0.32
C LEU A 79 -11.88 -2.24 0.76
N PHE A 80 -10.96 -3.19 0.66
CA PHE A 80 -11.19 -4.56 1.10
C PHE A 80 -11.33 -4.69 2.61
N LEU A 81 -10.45 -4.05 3.37
CA LEU A 81 -10.55 -4.06 4.83
C LEU A 81 -11.90 -3.48 5.29
N LYS A 82 -12.43 -2.46 4.60
CA LYS A 82 -13.76 -1.90 4.82
C LYS A 82 -14.88 -2.90 4.49
N ASN A 83 -14.81 -3.59 3.35
CA ASN A 83 -15.87 -4.46 2.85
C ASN A 83 -16.00 -5.80 3.59
N ASN A 84 -14.90 -6.37 4.11
CA ASN A 84 -14.87 -7.64 4.85
C ASN A 84 -15.78 -7.68 6.11
N MET A 85 -16.30 -6.54 6.54
CA MET A 85 -17.11 -6.41 7.75
C MET A 85 -18.61 -6.23 7.48
N MET A 86 -19.01 -5.82 6.27
CA MET A 86 -20.42 -5.64 5.91
C MET A 86 -21.08 -6.94 5.45
N ARG A 87 -20.29 -7.92 5.01
CA ARG A 87 -20.79 -9.07 4.26
C ARG A 87 -20.65 -10.35 5.07
N SER A 88 -21.56 -10.54 6.02
CA SER A 88 -21.90 -11.84 6.59
C SER A 88 -23.38 -12.07 6.30
N ASN A 89 -23.68 -12.69 5.16
CA ASN A 89 -25.02 -13.18 4.78
C ASN A 89 -26.11 -12.10 4.58
N GLY A 90 -25.77 -10.94 4.00
CA GLY A 90 -26.75 -9.87 3.73
C GLY A 90 -27.29 -9.16 4.97
N LYS A 91 -26.77 -9.48 6.16
CA LYS A 91 -27.10 -8.80 7.41
C LYS A 91 -25.93 -7.93 7.83
N ILE A 92 -26.19 -6.63 8.01
CA ILE A 92 -25.26 -5.69 8.62
C ILE A 92 -24.87 -6.26 9.99
N LYS A 93 -23.58 -6.52 10.23
CA LYS A 93 -23.08 -7.01 11.55
C LYS A 93 -23.62 -6.08 12.63
N ASN A 94 -24.35 -6.64 13.61
CA ASN A 94 -24.93 -5.89 14.74
C ASN A 94 -23.89 -4.94 15.38
N ASP A 95 -24.29 -3.67 15.54
CA ASP A 95 -23.45 -2.57 16.05
C ASP A 95 -22.81 -2.84 17.42
N LYS A 96 -23.36 -3.78 18.20
CA LYS A 96 -22.84 -4.18 19.53
C LYS A 96 -21.44 -4.83 19.50
N THR A 97 -20.97 -5.29 18.34
CA THR A 97 -19.62 -5.90 18.23
C THR A 97 -18.50 -4.85 18.34
N TYR A 98 -18.82 -3.57 18.10
CA TYR A 98 -17.85 -2.48 17.98
C TYR A 98 -17.56 -1.73 19.29
N GLU A 99 -18.32 -1.99 20.36
CA GLU A 99 -18.06 -1.41 21.70
C GLU A 99 -16.86 -2.06 22.40
N ASN A 100 -16.43 -3.24 21.92
CA ASN A 100 -15.33 -3.98 22.53
C ASN A 100 -13.96 -3.48 22.01
N LYS A 101 -13.29 -2.65 22.82
CA LYS A 101 -11.93 -2.12 22.54
C LYS A 101 -10.92 -3.22 22.16
N ASN A 102 -11.01 -4.40 22.78
CA ASN A 102 -10.08 -5.50 22.48
C ASN A 102 -10.30 -6.04 21.06
N TYR A 103 -11.54 -6.13 20.59
CA TYR A 103 -11.82 -6.56 19.22
C TYR A 103 -11.22 -5.60 18.19
N ILE A 104 -11.30 -4.29 18.44
CA ILE A 104 -10.74 -3.26 17.57
C ILE A 104 -9.21 -3.42 17.45
N ILE A 105 -8.52 -3.57 18.59
CA ILE A 105 -7.05 -3.74 18.61
C ILE A 105 -6.64 -5.02 17.86
N TYR A 106 -7.27 -6.15 18.15
CA TYR A 106 -6.93 -7.40 17.45
C TYR A 106 -7.25 -7.33 15.95
N LYS A 107 -8.32 -6.63 15.57
CA LYS A 107 -8.66 -6.44 14.15
C LYS A 107 -7.64 -5.54 13.46
N HIS A 108 -7.18 -4.49 14.14
CA HIS A 108 -6.14 -3.58 13.65
C HIS A 108 -4.87 -4.36 13.30
N PHE A 109 -4.30 -5.07 14.28
CA PHE A 109 -3.07 -5.84 14.10
C PHE A 109 -3.23 -6.94 13.05
N SER A 110 -4.37 -7.64 13.02
CA SER A 110 -4.64 -8.66 12.01
C SER A 110 -4.65 -8.08 10.59
N ASN A 111 -5.27 -6.91 10.41
CA ASN A 111 -5.28 -6.21 9.12
C ASN A 111 -3.87 -5.70 8.75
N PHE A 112 -3.16 -5.10 9.71
CA PHE A 112 -1.80 -4.61 9.52
C PHE A 112 -0.83 -5.72 9.10
N ILE A 113 -0.85 -6.87 9.78
CA ILE A 113 0.00 -8.02 9.48
C ILE A 113 -0.26 -8.52 8.05
N ILE A 114 -1.53 -8.65 7.66
CA ILE A 114 -1.87 -9.11 6.31
C ILE A 114 -1.40 -8.15 5.24
N LEU A 115 -1.68 -6.85 5.39
CA LEU A 115 -1.24 -5.84 4.45
C LEU A 115 0.30 -5.80 4.35
N SER A 116 0.99 -5.94 5.49
CA SER A 116 2.45 -6.00 5.54
C SER A 116 2.99 -7.23 4.81
N LEU A 117 2.36 -8.40 4.98
CA LEU A 117 2.75 -9.62 4.27
C LEU A 117 2.55 -9.50 2.75
N ILE A 118 1.44 -8.91 2.30
CA ILE A 118 1.16 -8.72 0.87
C ILE A 118 2.18 -7.78 0.24
N THR A 119 2.47 -6.68 0.91
CA THR A 119 3.46 -5.72 0.43
C THR A 119 4.87 -6.31 0.46
N LEU A 120 5.20 -7.13 1.45
CA LEU A 120 6.46 -7.87 1.46
C LEU A 120 6.59 -8.81 0.26
N ILE A 121 5.52 -9.50 -0.14
CA ILE A 121 5.50 -10.34 -1.35
C ILE A 121 5.84 -9.51 -2.59
N ILE A 122 5.31 -8.29 -2.71
CA ILE A 122 5.62 -7.37 -3.82
C ILE A 122 7.11 -7.03 -3.85
N PHE A 123 7.72 -6.76 -2.69
CA PHE A 123 9.16 -6.49 -2.60
C PHE A 123 10.00 -7.71 -2.96
N VAL A 124 9.61 -8.91 -2.50
CA VAL A 124 10.27 -10.17 -2.87
C VAL A 124 10.19 -10.39 -4.39
N LEU A 125 9.03 -10.16 -5.00
CA LEU A 125 8.86 -10.26 -6.46
C LEU A 125 9.72 -9.24 -7.21
N GLY A 126 9.82 -8.01 -6.70
CA GLY A 126 10.74 -7.00 -7.22
C GLY A 126 12.20 -7.46 -7.16
N GLY A 127 12.63 -8.04 -6.04
CA GLY A 127 13.97 -8.61 -5.88
C GLY A 127 14.25 -9.78 -6.82
N ILE A 128 13.28 -10.69 -6.98
CA ILE A 128 13.37 -11.79 -7.95
C ILE A 128 13.56 -11.23 -9.37
N MET A 129 12.76 -10.24 -9.75
CA MET A 129 12.89 -9.59 -11.06
C MET A 129 14.22 -8.87 -11.23
N GLN A 130 14.75 -8.23 -10.18
CA GLN A 130 16.08 -7.62 -10.20
C GLN A 130 17.16 -8.66 -10.54
N VAL A 131 17.11 -9.83 -9.89
CA VAL A 131 18.06 -10.92 -10.14
C VAL A 131 17.94 -11.46 -11.56
N ILE A 132 16.71 -11.66 -12.06
CA ILE A 132 16.46 -12.13 -13.44
C ILE A 132 17.06 -11.18 -14.47
N ARG A 133 17.04 -9.87 -14.21
CA ARG A 133 17.58 -8.85 -15.11
C ARG A 133 19.09 -8.76 -15.10
N GLY A 134 19.74 -9.11 -14.00
CA GLY A 134 21.20 -9.11 -13.89
C GLY A 134 21.88 -7.74 -14.01
N GLU A 135 21.14 -6.62 -13.85
CA GLU A 135 21.71 -5.27 -14.02
C GLU A 135 22.65 -4.85 -12.87
N ASN A 136 22.43 -5.35 -11.65
CA ASN A 136 23.25 -5.06 -10.47
C ASN A 136 23.04 -6.16 -9.39
N PRO A 137 24.04 -6.51 -8.56
CA PRO A 137 23.86 -7.44 -7.45
C PRO A 137 22.72 -7.02 -6.52
N LEU A 138 22.01 -8.03 -6.00
CA LEU A 138 20.92 -7.85 -5.06
C LEU A 138 21.45 -7.52 -3.67
N ASN A 139 21.14 -6.32 -3.17
CA ASN A 139 21.30 -5.97 -1.77
C ASN A 139 19.91 -5.96 -1.09
N LEU A 140 19.66 -6.97 -0.24
CA LEU A 140 18.37 -7.13 0.45
C LEU A 140 18.04 -5.96 1.38
N ILE A 141 19.06 -5.37 2.01
CA ILE A 141 18.86 -4.25 2.95
C ILE A 141 18.39 -3.02 2.15
N GLU A 142 19.08 -2.69 1.07
CA GLU A 142 18.70 -1.59 0.18
C GLU A 142 17.31 -1.79 -0.44
N LEU A 143 16.99 -3.02 -0.86
CA LEU A 143 15.68 -3.37 -1.42
C LEU A 143 14.55 -3.17 -0.40
N LEU A 144 14.74 -3.62 0.85
CA LEU A 144 13.70 -3.60 1.88
C LEU A 144 13.65 -2.29 2.67
N THR A 145 14.64 -1.41 2.54
CA THR A 145 14.68 -0.12 3.25
C THR A 145 13.43 0.73 2.94
N PRO A 146 13.01 0.92 1.67
CA PRO A 146 11.75 1.62 1.36
C PRO A 146 10.51 0.93 1.93
N TRP A 147 10.51 -0.41 2.00
CA TRP A 147 9.41 -1.16 2.59
C TRP A 147 9.26 -0.86 4.09
N LEU A 148 10.38 -0.87 4.83
CA LEU A 148 10.39 -0.60 6.27
C LEU A 148 10.02 0.84 6.60
N ILE A 149 10.56 1.81 5.85
CA ILE A 149 10.46 3.23 6.19
C ILE A 149 9.17 3.87 5.66
N ILE A 150 8.68 3.43 4.49
CA ILE A 150 7.54 4.07 3.81
C ILE A 150 6.30 3.18 3.91
N ILE A 151 6.45 1.92 3.48
CA ILE A 151 5.29 1.05 3.26
C ILE A 151 4.72 0.49 4.57
N LEU A 152 5.56 0.04 5.51
CA LEU A 152 5.08 -0.45 6.80
C LEU A 152 4.28 0.61 7.57
N PRO A 153 4.77 1.85 7.75
CA PRO A 153 3.97 2.91 8.37
C PRO A 153 2.68 3.20 7.60
N LEU A 154 2.72 3.17 6.27
CA LEU A 154 1.52 3.34 5.45
C LEU A 154 0.50 2.23 5.70
N MET A 155 0.91 0.95 5.74
CA MET A 155 0.01 -0.17 6.01
C MET A 155 -0.59 -0.11 7.42
N TYR A 156 0.18 0.35 8.40
CA TYR A 156 -0.31 0.62 9.75
C TYR A 156 -1.39 1.71 9.74
N PHE A 157 -1.14 2.80 9.00
CA PHE A 157 -2.10 3.88 8.81
C PHE A 157 -3.36 3.38 8.10
N THR A 158 -3.25 2.60 7.02
CA THR A 158 -4.39 2.02 6.28
C THR A 158 -5.25 1.13 7.18
N ALA A 159 -4.63 0.28 8.01
CA ALA A 159 -5.35 -0.56 8.95
C ALA A 159 -6.13 0.28 9.98
N THR A 160 -5.52 1.37 10.46
CA THR A 160 -6.15 2.35 11.37
C THR A 160 -7.32 3.04 10.70
N LEU A 161 -7.12 3.55 9.48
CA LEU A 161 -8.13 4.25 8.70
C LEU A 161 -9.35 3.35 8.44
N SER A 162 -9.11 2.08 8.08
CA SER A 162 -10.18 1.12 7.85
C SER A 162 -11.07 0.94 9.09
N ILE A 163 -10.46 0.86 10.28
CA ILE A 163 -11.20 0.77 11.53
C ILE A 163 -11.95 2.06 11.83
N LEU A 164 -11.32 3.22 11.64
CA LEU A 164 -11.97 4.52 11.86
C LEU A 164 -13.24 4.64 11.01
N PHE A 165 -13.17 4.28 9.72
CA PHE A 165 -14.31 4.32 8.81
C PHE A 165 -15.39 3.29 9.17
N GLN A 166 -15.03 2.23 9.89
CA GLN A 166 -15.99 1.24 10.40
C GLN A 166 -16.63 1.65 11.72
N VAL A 167 -15.96 2.40 12.58
CA VAL A 167 -16.52 2.85 13.86
C VAL A 167 -17.43 4.05 13.66
N VAL A 168 -17.04 4.97 12.76
CA VAL A 168 -17.74 6.25 12.55
C VAL A 168 -18.99 6.05 11.69
N PRO A 169 -20.22 6.31 12.20
CA PRO A 169 -21.48 5.97 11.53
C PRO A 169 -21.64 6.56 10.11
N PHE A 170 -21.19 7.80 9.91
CA PHE A 170 -21.32 8.48 8.61
C PHE A 170 -20.30 7.97 7.57
N LEU A 171 -19.15 7.45 8.00
CA LEU A 171 -18.10 6.88 7.13
C LEU A 171 -18.38 5.42 6.73
N LYS A 172 -19.28 4.72 7.45
CA LYS A 172 -19.68 3.34 7.12
C LYS A 172 -20.29 3.24 5.72
N ARG A 173 -20.95 4.27 5.21
CA ARG A 173 -21.72 4.22 3.95
C ARG A 173 -20.89 4.61 2.72
N ILE A 174 -21.58 4.99 1.64
CA ILE A 174 -20.96 5.45 0.38
C ILE A 174 -20.17 6.76 0.59
N PHE A 175 -20.57 7.59 1.55
CA PHE A 175 -19.84 8.82 1.88
C PHE A 175 -18.39 8.55 2.26
N GLY A 176 -18.12 7.52 3.08
CA GLY A 176 -16.75 7.14 3.39
C GLY A 176 -15.97 6.57 2.18
N LEU A 177 -16.64 6.00 1.19
CA LEU A 177 -15.96 5.62 -0.06
C LEU A 177 -15.49 6.88 -0.80
N ILE A 178 -16.39 7.86 -0.98
CA ILE A 178 -16.10 9.12 -1.68
C ILE A 178 -15.00 9.90 -0.95
N ALA A 179 -15.13 10.03 0.38
CA ALA A 179 -14.13 10.73 1.20
C ALA A 179 -12.75 10.07 1.09
N PHE A 180 -12.69 8.74 1.10
CA PHE A 180 -11.43 8.03 0.93
C PHE A 180 -10.81 8.24 -0.45
N ILE A 181 -11.61 8.14 -1.52
CA ILE A 181 -11.14 8.36 -2.89
C ILE A 181 -10.60 9.79 -3.02
N PHE A 182 -11.29 10.79 -2.47
CA PHE A 182 -10.84 12.17 -2.48
C PHE A 182 -9.53 12.35 -1.72
N LEU A 183 -9.39 11.76 -0.53
CA LEU A 183 -8.15 11.78 0.25
C LEU A 183 -7.00 11.09 -0.48
N TYR A 184 -7.25 9.94 -1.11
CA TYR A 184 -6.25 9.20 -1.87
C TYR A 184 -5.72 10.01 -3.05
N PHE A 185 -6.62 10.54 -3.89
CA PHE A 185 -6.21 11.34 -5.04
C PHE A 185 -5.55 12.66 -4.64
N SER A 186 -6.02 13.32 -3.57
CA SER A 186 -5.40 14.57 -3.10
C SER A 186 -3.97 14.34 -2.61
N GLN A 187 -3.72 13.23 -1.91
CA GLN A 187 -2.37 12.86 -1.47
C GLN A 187 -1.40 12.58 -2.63
N ILE A 188 -1.89 12.23 -3.82
CA ILE A 188 -1.06 12.02 -5.02
C ILE A 188 -0.93 13.30 -5.85
N LEU A 189 -2.04 13.95 -6.16
CA LEU A 189 -2.09 15.06 -7.11
C LEU A 189 -1.52 16.36 -6.54
N ILE A 190 -1.77 16.67 -5.26
CA ILE A 190 -1.32 17.92 -4.66
C ILE A 190 0.21 18.01 -4.61
N PRO A 191 0.96 16.99 -4.12
CA PRO A 191 2.42 17.05 -4.09
C PRO A 191 3.03 17.21 -5.49
N ILE A 192 2.46 16.54 -6.49
CA ILE A 192 2.94 16.59 -7.88
C ILE A 192 2.69 17.98 -8.47
N TYR A 193 1.48 18.53 -8.31
CA TYR A 193 1.11 19.80 -8.94
C TYR A 193 1.77 21.01 -8.27
N LEU A 194 1.84 21.03 -6.94
CA LEU A 194 2.38 22.16 -6.18
C LEU A 194 3.89 22.09 -5.97
N ASN A 195 4.55 21.03 -6.44
CA ASN A 195 5.97 20.76 -6.24
C ASN A 195 6.38 21.00 -4.77
N THR A 196 5.76 20.25 -3.85
CA THR A 196 5.82 20.51 -2.40
C THR A 196 7.13 20.07 -1.74
N ASN A 197 8.26 20.24 -2.44
CA ASN A 197 9.60 19.89 -1.97
C ASN A 197 9.85 20.40 -0.55
N GLY A 198 9.99 19.47 0.40
CA GLY A 198 10.28 19.77 1.79
C GLY A 198 9.08 20.14 2.68
N LYS A 199 7.85 20.24 2.15
CA LYS A 199 6.64 20.50 2.95
C LYS A 199 5.96 19.18 3.36
N TRP A 200 6.47 18.55 4.42
CA TRP A 200 6.01 17.23 4.90
C TRP A 200 4.50 17.15 5.20
N ALA A 201 3.89 18.27 5.60
CA ALA A 201 2.46 18.33 5.89
C ALA A 201 1.57 18.11 4.64
N LEU A 202 2.07 18.45 3.46
CA LEU A 202 1.33 18.34 2.20
C LEU A 202 1.69 17.06 1.42
N ASP A 203 2.82 16.44 1.75
CA ASP A 203 3.32 15.22 1.10
C ASP A 203 3.57 14.10 2.11
N ILE A 204 2.47 13.63 2.71
CA ILE A 204 2.48 12.55 3.70
C ILE A 204 2.99 11.22 3.11
N LEU A 205 2.81 11.02 1.80
CA LEU A 205 3.23 9.81 1.09
C LEU A 205 4.66 9.90 0.52
N GLY A 206 5.31 11.07 0.60
CA GLY A 206 6.65 11.30 0.09
C GLY A 206 6.77 11.28 -1.44
N ILE A 207 5.66 11.49 -2.15
CA ILE A 207 5.55 11.36 -3.62
C ILE A 207 6.40 12.42 -4.32
N SER A 208 6.44 13.66 -3.82
CA SER A 208 7.21 14.76 -4.44
C SER A 208 8.71 14.45 -4.45
N LYS A 209 9.21 13.82 -3.38
CA LYS A 209 10.61 13.38 -3.28
C LYS A 209 10.91 12.24 -4.23
N ILE A 210 10.00 11.28 -4.39
CA ILE A 210 10.18 10.12 -5.28
C ILE A 210 10.18 10.56 -6.75
N SER A 211 9.33 11.53 -7.13
CA SER A 211 9.30 12.07 -8.50
C SER A 211 10.51 12.93 -8.85
N ILE A 212 11.20 13.50 -7.85
CA ILE A 212 12.34 14.42 -8.01
C ILE A 212 13.58 13.80 -7.34
N ILE A 213 13.77 12.48 -7.48
CA ILE A 213 15.11 11.92 -7.36
C ILE A 213 15.89 12.34 -8.64
N GLN A 214 16.06 13.66 -8.79
CA GLN A 214 17.19 14.30 -9.45
C GLN A 214 18.40 13.93 -8.58
N ILE A 215 19.01 12.78 -8.87
CA ILE A 215 20.29 12.44 -8.26
C ILE A 215 21.28 13.37 -8.92
N ILE A 216 21.68 14.39 -8.15
CA ILE A 216 22.98 15.03 -8.28
C ILE A 216 24.01 13.90 -8.28
N VAL A 217 24.45 13.53 -9.48
CA VAL A 217 25.82 13.08 -9.72
C VAL A 217 26.52 14.28 -10.36
#